data_AF-A0AAV9IFL7-F1
#
_entry.id   AF-A0AAV9IFL7-F1
#
_cell.length_a   1.000
_cell.length_b   1.000
_cell.length_c   1.000
_cell.angle_alpha   90.00
_cell.angle_beta   90.00
_cell.angle_gamma   90.00
#
_symmetry.space_group_name_H-M   'P 1'
#
loop_
_entity.id
_entity.type
_entity.pdbx_description
1 polymer ?
#
loop_
_entity_poly.entity_id
_entity_poly.type
_entity_poly.pdbx_seq_one_letter_code
_entity_poly.pdbx_strand_id
1 'polypeptide(L)'
;MHGTGKIFQAQDDYLDCFGDPELTGKIGTDIEDNKCSWLIVNALLLCSPEQVETLRECYGKRDRSCVEQVKNIFRNVGFVERFEEFESRMYSSIREHIISLDNISKAPFLRILDSLYRCKK
;
A
#
# COMPACT_ATOMS: atom_id res chain seq x y z
N MET A 1 -10.87 -6.51 -15.67
CA MET A 1 -11.08 -5.71 -14.44
C MET A 1 -10.28 -6.24 -13.23
N HIS A 2 -9.00 -6.64 -13.38
CA HIS A 2 -8.19 -7.16 -12.26
C HIS A 2 -7.19 -6.13 -11.67
N GLY A 3 -6.99 -4.98 -12.32
CA GLY A 3 -5.96 -4.00 -11.93
C GLY A 3 -6.39 -3.01 -10.84
N THR A 4 -7.66 -2.59 -10.83
CA THR A 4 -8.19 -1.57 -9.91
C THR A 4 -8.29 -2.07 -8.47
N GLY A 5 -8.70 -3.32 -8.26
CA GLY A 5 -8.79 -3.91 -6.91
C GLY A 5 -7.43 -4.06 -6.22
N LYS A 6 -6.35 -4.33 -6.97
CA LYS A 6 -5.00 -4.46 -6.42
C LYS A 6 -4.45 -3.13 -5.92
N ILE A 7 -4.74 -2.03 -6.61
CA ILE A 7 -4.32 -0.68 -6.19
C ILE A 7 -5.06 -0.28 -4.92
N PHE A 8 -6.37 -0.51 -4.90
CA PHE A 8 -7.18 -0.18 -3.74
C PHE A 8 -6.73 -0.97 -2.50
N GLN A 9 -6.41 -2.27 -2.66
CA GLN A 9 -5.89 -3.06 -1.54
C GLN A 9 -4.50 -2.57 -1.09
N ALA A 10 -3.61 -2.23 -2.01
CA ALA A 10 -2.30 -1.69 -1.66
C ALA A 10 -2.41 -0.32 -0.97
N GLN A 11 -3.34 0.53 -1.40
CA GLN A 11 -3.66 1.81 -0.75
C GLN A 11 -4.23 1.60 0.65
N ASP A 12 -5.20 0.69 0.81
CA ASP A 12 -5.78 0.37 2.12
C ASP A 12 -4.72 -0.20 3.08
N ASP A 13 -3.89 -1.15 2.63
CA ASP A 13 -2.80 -1.73 3.44
C ASP A 13 -1.76 -0.65 3.83
N TYR A 14 -1.44 0.28 2.92
CA TYR A 14 -0.54 1.41 3.22
C TYR A 14 -1.15 2.36 4.25
N LEU A 15 -2.42 2.73 4.08
CA LEU A 15 -3.14 3.60 5.01
C LEU A 15 -3.39 2.94 6.36
N ASP A 16 -3.53 1.62 6.42
CA ASP A 16 -3.65 0.87 7.67
C ASP A 16 -2.35 1.00 8.50
N CYS A 17 -1.19 0.90 7.84
CA CYS A 17 0.09 0.96 8.55
C CYS A 17 0.59 2.39 8.82
N PHE A 18 0.39 3.32 7.88
CA PHE A 18 0.97 4.67 7.89
C PHE A 18 -0.04 5.81 7.89
N GLY A 19 -1.32 5.53 7.70
CA GLY A 19 -2.35 6.55 7.70
C GLY A 19 -2.57 7.12 9.10
N ASP A 20 -2.90 8.41 9.14
CA ASP A 20 -3.32 9.07 10.38
C ASP A 20 -4.70 8.53 10.80
N PRO A 21 -4.87 7.99 12.02
CA PRO A 21 -6.16 7.52 12.52
C PRO A 21 -7.28 8.58 12.44
N GLU A 22 -6.94 9.87 12.52
CA GLU A 22 -7.91 10.97 12.36
C GLU A 22 -8.43 11.09 10.92
N LEU A 23 -7.60 10.75 9.93
CA LEU A 23 -7.94 10.78 8.51
C LEU A 23 -8.57 9.47 8.03
N THR A 24 -8.09 8.33 8.52
CA THR A 24 -8.58 7.01 8.12
C THR A 24 -9.84 6.59 8.89
N GLY A 25 -10.08 7.18 10.06
CA GLY A 25 -11.17 6.81 10.96
C GLY A 25 -11.00 5.44 11.62
N LYS A 26 -9.84 4.79 11.44
CA LYS A 26 -9.50 3.48 12.02
C LYS A 26 -8.07 3.44 12.54
N ILE A 27 -7.86 2.68 13.61
CA ILE A 27 -6.51 2.29 14.04
C ILE A 27 -6.15 1.04 13.24
N GLY A 28 -5.08 1.10 12.46
CA GLY A 28 -4.65 -0.06 11.68
C GLY A 28 -4.02 -1.15 12.56
N THR A 29 -4.44 -2.39 12.31
CA THR A 29 -4.07 -3.59 13.08
C THR A 29 -3.36 -4.64 12.23
N ASP A 30 -3.08 -4.35 10.96
CA ASP A 30 -2.52 -5.31 10.00
C ASP A 30 -1.23 -6.02 10.49
N ILE A 31 -0.37 -5.31 11.22
CA ILE A 31 0.87 -5.87 11.80
C ILE A 31 0.54 -6.82 12.95
N GLU A 32 -0.37 -6.44 13.82
CA GLU A 32 -0.74 -7.19 15.01
C GLU A 32 -1.52 -8.46 14.67
N ASP A 33 -2.33 -8.39 13.61
CA ASP A 33 -3.16 -9.49 13.11
C ASP A 33 -2.39 -10.46 12.20
N ASN A 34 -1.07 -10.26 12.04
CA ASN A 34 -0.21 -11.08 11.18
C ASN A 34 -0.74 -11.16 9.73
N LYS A 35 -1.30 -10.06 9.23
CA LYS A 35 -1.95 -10.05 7.93
C LYS A 35 -0.90 -10.14 6.83
N CYS A 36 -1.18 -10.94 5.80
CA CYS A 36 -0.38 -10.98 4.57
C CYS A 36 -0.74 -9.76 3.70
N SER A 37 -0.31 -8.57 4.14
CA SER A 37 -0.53 -7.30 3.45
C SER A 37 0.49 -7.10 2.33
N TRP A 38 0.17 -6.17 1.42
CA TRP A 38 1.11 -5.74 0.38
C TRP A 38 2.43 -5.23 0.98
N LEU A 39 2.38 -4.62 2.17
CA LEU A 39 3.56 -4.11 2.86
C LEU A 39 4.53 -5.22 3.27
N ILE A 40 4.08 -6.26 3.96
CA ILE A 40 5.02 -7.31 4.42
C ILE A 40 5.65 -8.07 3.25
N VAL A 41 4.89 -8.34 2.19
CA VAL A 41 5.41 -9.02 0.98
C VAL A 41 6.50 -8.20 0.31
N ASN A 42 6.29 -6.89 0.15
CA ASN A 42 7.30 -6.01 -0.44
C ASN A 42 8.49 -5.79 0.50
N ALA A 43 8.28 -5.84 1.83
CA ALA A 43 9.33 -5.62 2.81
C ALA A 43 10.32 -6.77 2.77
N LEU A 44 9.83 -8.01 2.71
CA LEU A 44 10.64 -9.21 2.64
C LEU A 44 11.52 -9.27 1.37
N LEU A 45 11.15 -8.57 0.30
CA LEU A 45 11.96 -8.49 -0.93
C LEU A 45 13.13 -7.50 -0.82
N LEU A 46 13.10 -6.58 0.16
CA LEU A 46 14.05 -5.47 0.29
C LEU A 46 14.86 -5.52 1.59
N CYS A 47 14.33 -6.18 2.62
CA CYS A 47 14.95 -6.28 3.92
C CYS A 47 16.27 -7.05 3.86
N SER A 48 17.23 -6.59 4.66
CA SER A 48 18.42 -7.39 4.96
C SER A 48 18.04 -8.65 5.78
N PRO A 49 18.89 -9.68 5.82
CA PRO A 49 18.64 -10.87 6.64
C PRO A 49 18.32 -10.56 8.10
N GLU A 50 18.97 -9.56 8.69
CA GLU A 50 18.75 -9.12 10.09
C GLU A 50 17.37 -8.46 10.26
N GLN A 51 16.95 -7.65 9.28
CA GLN A 51 15.62 -7.05 9.27
C GLN A 51 14.53 -8.11 9.07
N VAL A 52 14.77 -9.12 8.23
CA VAL A 52 13.86 -10.25 8.04
C VAL A 52 13.68 -11.03 9.35
N GLU A 53 14.75 -11.26 10.10
CA GLU A 53 14.65 -11.94 11.39
C GLU A 53 13.84 -11.11 12.39
N THR A 54 14.09 -9.80 12.45
CA THR A 54 13.30 -8.89 13.29
C THR A 54 11.81 -8.90 12.89
N LEU A 55 11.50 -8.93 11.59
CA LEU A 55 10.13 -9.07 11.11
C LEU A 55 9.53 -10.41 11.54
N ARG A 56 10.25 -11.52 11.45
CA ARG A 56 9.76 -12.83 11.90
C ARG A 56 9.47 -12.87 13.40
N GLU A 57 10.32 -12.21 14.19
CA GLU A 57 10.15 -12.18 15.65
C GLU A 57 9.03 -11.22 16.08
N CYS A 58 8.80 -10.12 15.37
CA CYS A 58 7.92 -9.04 15.82
C CYS A 58 6.57 -8.99 15.10
N TYR A 59 6.47 -9.46 13.86
CA TYR A 59 5.24 -9.41 13.07
C TYR A 59 4.19 -10.39 13.63
N GLY A 60 2.94 -9.94 13.76
CA GLY A 60 1.87 -10.71 14.41
C GLY A 60 1.85 -10.65 15.94
N LYS A 61 2.69 -9.81 16.56
CA LYS A 61 2.65 -9.55 18.00
C LYS A 61 1.90 -8.24 18.29
N ARG A 62 1.01 -8.30 19.29
CA ARG A 62 0.31 -7.12 19.86
C ARG A 62 1.17 -6.27 20.79
N ASP A 63 2.47 -6.58 20.90
CA ASP A 63 3.39 -5.80 21.69
C ASP A 63 3.72 -4.50 20.95
N ARG A 64 3.50 -3.36 21.61
CA ARG A 64 3.72 -2.03 21.01
C ARG A 64 5.17 -1.82 20.55
N SER A 65 6.15 -2.38 21.25
CA SER A 65 7.56 -2.31 20.84
C SER A 65 7.79 -3.10 19.55
N CYS A 66 7.21 -4.29 19.43
CA CYS A 66 7.26 -5.11 18.21
C CYS A 66 6.62 -4.37 17.02
N VAL A 67 5.44 -3.77 17.21
CA VAL A 67 4.75 -3.01 16.16
C VAL A 67 5.59 -1.82 15.70
N GLU A 68 6.19 -1.07 16.62
CA GLU A 68 7.06 0.07 16.26
C GLU A 68 8.35 -0.36 15.54
N GLN A 69 8.94 -1.50 15.91
CA GLN A 69 10.10 -2.05 15.20
C GLN A 69 9.75 -2.43 13.76
N VAL A 70 8.62 -3.10 13.55
CA VAL A 70 8.11 -3.42 12.20
C VAL A 70 7.87 -2.15 11.39
N LYS A 71 7.19 -1.15 11.97
CA LYS A 71 6.96 0.15 11.31
C LYS A 71 8.27 0.86 10.95
N ASN A 72 9.28 0.79 11.82
CA ASN A 72 10.60 1.35 11.52
C ASN A 72 11.31 0.61 10.38
N ILE A 73 11.23 -0.71 10.33
CA ILE A 73 11.77 -1.48 9.20
C ILE A 73 11.09 -1.03 7.90
N PHE A 74 9.76 -0.91 7.89
CA PHE A 74 9.04 -0.43 6.71
C PHE A 74 9.45 0.99 6.31
N ARG A 75 9.66 1.91 7.26
CA ARG A 75 10.21 3.25 6.97
C ARG A 75 11.61 3.17 6.36
N ASN A 76 12.48 2.34 6.93
CA ASN A 76 13.90 2.25 6.55
C ASN A 76 14.13 1.62 5.17
N VAL A 77 13.26 0.70 4.73
CA VAL A 77 13.36 0.09 3.40
C VAL A 77 12.76 0.93 2.27
N GLY A 78 12.37 2.19 2.55
CA GLY A 78 11.92 3.14 1.54
C GLY A 78 10.49 2.88 1.03
N PHE A 79 9.59 2.37 1.90
CA PHE A 79 8.23 2.04 1.46
C PHE A 79 7.44 3.19 0.87
N VAL A 80 7.65 4.41 1.38
CA VAL A 80 6.96 5.61 0.91
C VAL A 80 7.27 5.84 -0.57
N GLU A 81 8.55 5.84 -0.92
CA GLU A 81 9.03 6.02 -2.30
C GLU A 81 8.52 4.90 -3.21
N ARG A 82 8.58 3.65 -2.74
CA ARG A 82 8.11 2.48 -3.49
C ARG A 82 6.61 2.51 -3.76
N PHE A 83 5.85 2.96 -2.78
CA PHE A 83 4.41 3.09 -2.89
C PHE A 83 4.04 4.18 -3.90
N GLU A 84 4.73 5.31 -3.90
CA GLU A 84 4.58 6.36 -4.91
C GLU A 84 4.94 5.87 -6.32
N GLU A 85 6.04 5.11 -6.47
CA GLU A 85 6.41 4.48 -7.74
C GLU A 85 5.33 3.50 -8.22
N PHE A 86 4.84 2.63 -7.32
CA PHE A 86 3.80 1.65 -7.62
C PHE A 86 2.50 2.33 -8.07
N GLU A 87 2.03 3.33 -7.32
CA GLU A 87 0.85 4.12 -7.70
C GLU A 87 1.02 4.80 -9.05
N SER A 88 2.16 5.46 -9.28
CA SER A 88 2.44 6.16 -10.54
C SER A 88 2.43 5.21 -11.75
N ARG A 89 3.07 4.04 -11.62
CA ARG A 89 3.08 3.00 -12.65
C ARG A 89 1.68 2.47 -12.91
N MET A 90 0.93 2.19 -11.86
CA MET A 90 -0.41 1.64 -11.96
C MET A 90 -1.41 2.65 -12.54
N TYR A 91 -1.33 3.92 -12.12
CA TYR A 91 -2.10 5.02 -12.69
C TYR A 91 -1.83 5.16 -14.18
N SER A 92 -0.55 5.19 -14.58
CA SER A 92 -0.14 5.28 -15.98
C SER A 92 -0.67 4.11 -16.79
N SER A 93 -0.49 2.88 -16.29
CA SER A 93 -0.97 1.66 -16.96
C SER A 93 -2.49 1.64 -17.14
N ILE A 94 -3.26 2.00 -16.12
CA ILE A 94 -4.73 2.07 -16.23
C ILE A 94 -5.15 3.18 -17.18
N ARG A 95 -4.51 4.35 -17.11
CA ARG A 95 -4.79 5.47 -18.01
C ARG A 95 -4.55 5.09 -19.47
N GLU A 96 -3.43 4.44 -19.78
CA GLU A 96 -3.14 3.93 -21.12
C GLU A 96 -4.18 2.90 -21.58
N HIS A 97 -4.59 1.99 -20.69
CA HIS A 97 -5.65 1.03 -20.98
C HIS A 97 -7.00 1.71 -21.27
N ILE A 98 -7.36 2.76 -20.54
CA ILE A 98 -8.60 3.52 -20.80
C ILE A 98 -8.52 4.25 -22.15
N ILE A 99 -7.34 4.77 -22.50
CA ILE A 99 -7.11 5.46 -23.77
C ILE A 99 -7.18 4.48 -24.96
N SER A 100 -6.67 3.25 -24.79
CA SER A 100 -6.67 2.24 -25.86
C SER A 100 -8.03 1.60 -26.12
N LEU A 101 -9.02 1.80 -25.25
CA LEU A 101 -10.37 1.30 -25.45
C LEU A 101 -11.13 2.16 -26.47
N ASP A 102 -11.52 1.53 -27.57
CA ASP A 102 -12.41 2.12 -28.58
C ASP A 102 -13.88 1.87 -28.24
N ASN A 103 -14.77 2.73 -28.75
CA ASN A 103 -16.23 2.64 -28.62
C ASN A 103 -16.82 2.79 -27.21
N ILE A 104 -16.07 3.33 -26.25
CA ILE A 104 -16.58 3.72 -24.93
C ILE A 104 -16.28 5.18 -24.60
N SER A 105 -17.18 5.82 -23.84
CA SER A 105 -16.89 7.13 -23.27
C SER A 105 -15.83 6.98 -22.18
N LYS A 106 -14.66 7.58 -22.41
CA LYS A 106 -13.49 7.50 -21.51
C LYS A 106 -13.59 8.41 -20.29
N ALA A 107 -14.35 9.50 -20.40
CA ALA A 107 -14.42 10.57 -19.39
C ALA A 107 -14.88 10.09 -17.99
N PRO A 108 -15.90 9.21 -17.85
CA PRO A 108 -16.29 8.70 -16.53
C PRO A 108 -15.19 7.87 -15.86
N PHE A 109 -14.48 7.04 -16.64
CA PHE A 109 -13.40 6.19 -16.13
C PHE A 109 -12.17 7.00 -15.71
N LEU A 110 -11.81 8.01 -16.50
CA LEU A 110 -10.74 8.94 -16.15
C LEU A 110 -11.06 9.71 -14.87
N ARG A 111 -12.31 10.17 -14.70
CA ARG A 111 -12.73 10.82 -13.45
C ARG A 111 -12.62 9.93 -12.22
N ILE A 112 -12.99 8.65 -12.34
CA ILE A 112 -12.85 7.69 -11.23
C ILE A 112 -11.38 7.47 -10.91
N LEU A 113 -10.54 7.31 -11.94
CA LEU A 113 -9.09 7.15 -11.77
C LEU A 113 -8.45 8.38 -11.09
N ASP A 114 -8.83 9.59 -11.52
CA ASP A 114 -8.35 10.85 -10.94
C ASP A 114 -8.81 11.00 -9.47
N SER A 115 -10.03 10.57 -9.15
CA SER A 115 -10.55 10.60 -7.78
C SER A 115 -9.78 9.64 -6.87
N LEU A 116 -9.45 8.43 -7.35
CA LEU A 116 -8.67 7.46 -6.59
C LEU A 116 -7.23 7.93 -6.36
N TYR A 117 -6.65 8.63 -7.34
CA TYR A 117 -5.31 9.22 -7.21
C TYR A 117 -5.27 10.44 -6.30
N ARG A 118 -6.37 11.23 -6.24
CA ARG A 118 -6.48 12.44 -5.41
C ARG A 118 -6.85 12.19 -3.95
N CYS A 119 -7.25 10.97 -3.55
CA CYS A 119 -7.53 10.64 -2.15
C CYS A 119 -6.34 10.81 -1.18
N LYS A 120 -5.17 11.25 -1.65
CA LYS A 120 -4.04 11.67 -0.84
C LYS A 120 -4.15 13.07 -0.21
N LYS A 121 -5.17 13.89 -0.53
CA LYS A 121 -5.28 15.27 -0.04
C LYS A 121 -6.44 15.50 0.91
#